data_AF-A0A3E1RBT2-F1
#
_entry.id   AF-A0A3E1RBT2-F1
#
_cell.length_a   1.000
_cell.length_b   1.000
_cell.length_c   1.000
_cell.angle_alpha   90.00
_cell.angle_beta   90.00
_cell.angle_gamma   90.00
#
_symmetry.space_group_name_H-M   'P 1'
#
loop_
_entity.id
_entity.type
_entity.pdbx_description
1 polymer ?
#
loop_
_entity_poly.entity_id
_entity_poly.type
_entity_poly.pdbx_seq_one_letter_code
_entity_poly.pdbx_strand_id
1 'polypeptide(L)'
;MIKTTLIVLTWLQGAPVVQTQTLESDHACRAVAEATVQMIQRQAKTNMSAPHNALTLSRDERTDEWTLNTGAIGREVARLRCVEAEVVSVR
;
A
#
# COMPACT_ATOMS: atom_id res chain seq x y z
N MET A 1 -6.70 -18.94 14.48
CA MET A 1 -6.54 -18.41 13.11
C MET A 1 -6.06 -16.98 13.25
N ILE A 2 -4.85 -16.67 12.78
CA ILE A 2 -4.30 -15.31 12.84
C ILE A 2 -4.91 -14.53 11.68
N LYS A 3 -5.62 -13.44 11.99
CA LYS A 3 -6.11 -12.52 10.95
C LYS A 3 -4.97 -11.56 10.60
N THR A 4 -4.84 -11.23 9.33
CA THR A 4 -3.84 -10.27 8.84
C THR A 4 -4.56 -9.04 8.33
N THR A 5 -4.11 -7.85 8.71
CA THR A 5 -4.70 -6.59 8.24
C THR A 5 -3.78 -5.97 7.20
N LEU A 6 -4.33 -5.66 6.03
CA LEU A 6 -3.70 -4.80 5.05
C LEU A 6 -3.94 -3.34 5.44
N ILE A 7 -2.87 -2.57 5.60
CA ILE A 7 -2.90 -1.13 5.78
C ILE A 7 -2.42 -0.49 4.49
N VAL A 8 -3.17 0.49 3.97
CA VAL A 8 -2.88 1.21 2.72
C VAL A 8 -2.90 2.71 3.01
N LEU A 9 -1.77 3.37 2.82
CA LEU A 9 -1.65 4.83 2.86
C LEU A 9 -1.49 5.35 1.43
N THR A 10 -2.23 6.38 1.05
CA THR A 10 -2.13 7.01 -0.29
C THR A 10 -2.14 8.53 -0.20
N TRP A 11 -1.41 9.20 -1.11
CA TRP A 11 -1.30 10.68 -1.16
C TRP A 11 -1.83 11.28 -2.47
N LEU A 12 -2.66 10.52 -3.21
CA LEU A 12 -3.12 10.90 -4.56
C LEU A 12 -4.15 12.04 -4.59
N GLN A 13 -4.78 12.36 -3.46
CA GLN A 13 -5.86 13.36 -3.37
C GLN A 13 -5.48 14.56 -2.49
N GLY A 14 -4.19 14.84 -2.33
CA GLY A 14 -3.67 15.92 -1.49
C GLY A 14 -3.33 15.45 -0.08
N ALA A 15 -4.35 15.25 0.77
CA ALA A 15 -4.14 14.71 2.11
C ALA A 15 -3.89 13.19 2.08
N PRO A 16 -3.14 12.63 3.06
CA PRO A 16 -2.99 11.19 3.20
C PRO A 16 -4.34 10.53 3.50
N VAL A 17 -4.70 9.51 2.73
CA VAL A 17 -5.86 8.65 2.98
C VAL A 17 -5.36 7.30 3.47
N VAL A 18 -5.90 6.84 4.59
CA VAL A 18 -5.62 5.52 5.18
C VAL A 18 -6.83 4.61 4.93
N GLN A 19 -6.57 3.42 4.39
CA GLN A 19 -7.56 2.35 4.24
C GLN A 19 -7.02 1.09 4.92
N THR A 20 -7.91 0.38 5.62
CA THR A 20 -7.55 -0.87 6.32
C THR A 20 -8.52 -1.97 5.95
N GLN A 21 -8.01 -3.17 5.67
CA GLN A 21 -8.81 -4.35 5.38
C GLN A 21 -8.27 -5.57 6.11
N THR A 22 -9.11 -6.19 6.95
CA THR A 22 -8.74 -7.43 7.65
C THR A 22 -9.09 -8.65 6.79
N LEU A 23 -8.13 -9.57 6.68
CA LEU A 23 -8.16 -10.75 5.83
C LEU A 23 -7.86 -12.00 6.65
N GLU A 24 -8.34 -13.15 6.16
CA GLU A 24 -8.34 -14.41 6.91
C GLU A 24 -6.96 -15.08 7.02
N SER A 25 -6.01 -14.68 6.19
CA SER A 25 -4.65 -15.21 6.18
C SER A 25 -3.64 -14.21 5.63
N ASP A 26 -2.36 -14.44 5.93
CA ASP A 26 -1.25 -13.67 5.38
C ASP A 26 -1.16 -13.80 3.84
N HIS A 27 -1.37 -15.01 3.31
CA HIS A 27 -1.42 -15.25 1.86
C HIS A 27 -2.52 -14.42 1.17
N ALA A 28 -3.73 -14.36 1.76
CA ALA A 28 -4.80 -13.52 1.25
C ALA A 28 -4.43 -12.02 1.33
N CYS A 29 -3.74 -11.60 2.39
CA CYS A 29 -3.25 -10.23 2.54
C CYS A 29 -2.30 -9.83 1.41
N ARG A 30 -1.28 -10.65 1.13
CA ARG A 30 -0.30 -10.38 0.08
C ARG A 30 -0.95 -10.31 -1.31
N ALA A 31 -1.85 -11.24 -1.62
CA ALA A 31 -2.57 -11.22 -2.90
C ALA A 31 -3.41 -9.95 -3.08
N VAL A 32 -4.11 -9.50 -2.04
CA VAL A 32 -4.88 -8.25 -2.07
C VAL A 32 -3.96 -7.02 -2.13
N ALA A 33 -2.83 -7.04 -1.44
CA ALA A 33 -1.83 -5.97 -1.47
C ALA A 33 -1.29 -5.76 -2.90
N GLU A 34 -0.90 -6.85 -3.57
CA GLU A 34 -0.42 -6.82 -4.96
C GLU A 34 -1.47 -6.25 -5.92
N ALA A 35 -2.73 -6.70 -5.81
CA ALA A 35 -3.83 -6.17 -6.62
C ALA A 35 -4.07 -4.67 -6.36
N THR A 36 -3.97 -4.26 -5.09
CA THR A 36 -4.15 -2.86 -4.67
C THR A 36 -3.02 -1.98 -5.20
N VAL A 37 -1.77 -2.44 -5.19
CA VAL A 37 -0.64 -1.74 -5.81
C VAL A 37 -0.90 -1.48 -7.29
N GLN A 38 -1.35 -2.48 -8.04
CA GLN A 38 -1.67 -2.31 -9.46
C GLN A 38 -2.79 -1.30 -9.69
N MET A 39 -3.82 -1.30 -8.84
CA MET A 39 -4.91 -0.31 -8.91
C MET A 39 -4.39 1.11 -8.65
N ILE A 40 -3.62 1.32 -7.58
CA ILE A 40 -3.05 2.63 -7.23
C ILE A 40 -2.12 3.12 -8.33
N GLN A 41 -1.29 2.25 -8.90
CA GLN A 41 -0.43 2.61 -10.04
C GLN A 41 -1.23 3.13 -11.23
N ARG A 42 -2.38 2.50 -11.55
CA ARG A 42 -3.27 2.99 -12.61
C ARG A 42 -3.86 4.36 -12.28
N GLN A 43 -4.38 4.54 -11.06
CA GLN A 43 -4.93 5.83 -10.61
C GLN A 43 -3.87 6.94 -10.58
N ALA A 44 -2.65 6.63 -10.16
CA ALA A 44 -1.53 7.56 -10.17
C ALA A 44 -1.19 8.01 -11.60
N LYS A 45 -1.12 7.08 -12.56
CA LYS A 45 -0.89 7.40 -13.97
C LYS A 45 -1.97 8.29 -14.58
N THR A 46 -3.24 8.15 -14.18
CA THR A 46 -4.33 8.98 -14.68
C THR A 46 -4.37 10.36 -14.04
N ASN A 47 -3.95 10.47 -12.78
CA ASN A 47 -4.06 11.71 -12.00
C ASN A 47 -2.81 12.60 -12.07
N MET A 48 -1.69 12.10 -12.60
CA MET A 48 -0.40 12.80 -12.60
C MET A 48 0.05 13.21 -14.01
N SER A 49 0.67 14.38 -14.12
CA SER A 49 1.21 14.89 -15.39
C SER A 49 2.52 14.22 -15.82
N ALA A 50 2.86 14.36 -17.11
CA ALA A 50 3.87 13.56 -17.81
C ALA A 50 5.32 13.51 -17.27
N PRO A 51 5.85 14.45 -16.46
CA PRO A 51 7.15 14.21 -15.79
C PRO A 51 7.03 13.45 -14.47
N HIS A 52 5.83 13.36 -13.88
CA HIS A 52 5.59 12.69 -12.60
C HIS A 52 5.07 11.26 -12.75
N ASN A 53 4.67 10.83 -13.96
CA ASN A 53 4.07 9.52 -14.20
C ASN A 53 5.05 8.32 -14.15
N ALA A 54 6.37 8.58 -14.08
CA ALA A 54 7.36 7.55 -13.81
C ALA A 54 7.11 7.06 -12.38
N LEU A 55 6.60 5.84 -12.23
CA LEU A 55 6.31 5.23 -10.94
C LEU A 55 7.32 4.11 -10.67
N THR A 56 7.98 4.18 -9.53
CA THR A 56 8.89 3.14 -9.06
C THR A 56 8.22 2.42 -7.89
N LEU A 57 8.12 1.09 -7.99
CA LEU A 57 7.66 0.23 -6.91
C LEU A 57 8.87 -0.42 -6.25
N SER A 58 8.95 -0.33 -4.93
CA SER A 58 9.91 -1.05 -4.11
C SER A 58 9.20 -1.87 -3.04
N ARG A 59 9.75 -3.03 -2.70
CA ARG A 59 9.28 -3.89 -1.60
C ARG A 59 10.42 -4.07 -0.60
N ASP A 60 10.16 -3.82 0.67
CA ASP A 60 11.04 -4.25 1.77
C ASP A 60 10.62 -5.66 2.20
N GLU A 61 11.46 -6.65 1.90
CA GLU A 61 11.20 -8.06 2.21
C GLU A 61 11.22 -8.36 3.72
N ARG A 62 11.84 -7.51 4.55
CA ARG A 62 11.91 -7.72 6.01
C ARG A 62 10.60 -7.34 6.69
N THR A 63 9.94 -6.30 6.21
CA THR A 63 8.70 -5.78 6.79
C THR A 63 7.46 -6.08 5.97
N ASP A 64 7.64 -6.71 4.82
CA ASP A 64 6.65 -6.90 3.76
C ASP A 64 5.91 -5.60 3.42
N GLU A 65 6.69 -4.52 3.28
CA GLU A 65 6.17 -3.18 2.98
C GLU A 65 6.38 -2.87 1.50
N TRP A 66 5.32 -2.48 0.80
CA TRP A 66 5.38 -1.98 -0.57
C TRP A 66 5.31 -0.46 -0.56
N THR A 67 6.23 0.20 -1.24
CA THR A 67 6.25 1.65 -1.40
C THR A 67 6.21 2.01 -2.88
N LEU A 68 5.28 2.88 -3.25
CA LEU A 68 5.15 3.43 -4.59
C LEU A 68 5.64 4.88 -4.60
N ASN A 69 6.64 5.19 -5.41
CA ASN A 69 7.26 6.50 -5.49
C ASN A 69 7.16 7.11 -6.89
N THR A 70 7.18 8.43 -6.99
CA THR A 70 7.38 9.15 -8.25
C THR A 70 8.87 9.22 -8.61
N GLY A 71 9.23 8.99 -9.87
CA GLY A 71 10.62 8.90 -10.34
C GLY A 71 11.38 10.22 -10.37
N ALA A 72 10.70 11.37 -10.47
CA ALA A 72 11.36 12.67 -10.57
C ALA A 72 11.82 13.25 -9.21
N ILE A 73 11.19 12.86 -8.10
CA ILE A 73 11.41 13.51 -6.79
C ILE A 73 11.42 12.49 -5.63
N GLY A 74 11.28 11.19 -5.87
CA GLY A 74 11.20 10.19 -4.79
C GLY A 74 10.01 10.42 -3.85
N ARG A 75 9.00 11.19 -4.28
CA ARG A 75 7.80 11.46 -3.50
C ARG A 75 6.97 10.19 -3.39
N GLU A 76 6.63 9.82 -2.17
CA GLU A 76 5.76 8.69 -1.87
C GLU A 76 4.33 8.96 -2.32
N VAL A 77 3.78 8.02 -3.11
CA VAL A 77 2.42 8.03 -3.66
C VAL A 77 1.53 7.09 -2.87
N ALA A 78 2.08 5.95 -2.46
CA ALA A 78 1.41 5.00 -1.61
C ALA A 78 2.39 4.12 -0.83
N ARG A 79 1.91 3.63 0.32
CA ARG A 79 2.60 2.62 1.13
C ARG A 79 1.59 1.60 1.61
N LEU A 80 1.95 0.33 1.48
CA LEU A 80 1.10 -0.78 1.84
C LEU A 80 1.88 -1.74 2.73
N ARG A 81 1.22 -2.30 3.74
CA ARG A 81 1.82 -3.31 4.60
C ARG A 81 0.78 -4.30 5.11
N CYS A 82 1.13 -5.58 5.08
CA CYS A 82 0.42 -6.62 5.80
C CYS A 82 0.93 -6.67 7.24
N VAL A 83 0.05 -6.51 8.21
CA VAL A 83 0.37 -6.62 9.64
C VAL A 83 -0.48 -7.72 10.25
N GLU A 84 0.15 -8.61 11.02
CA GLU A 84 -0.59 -9.57 11.83
C GLU A 84 -1.42 -8.80 12.85
N ALA A 85 -2.73 -9.03 12.85
CA ALA A 85 -3.58 -8.47 13.89
C ALA A 85 -3.41 -9.32 15.14
N GLU A 86 -2.45 -8.96 16.00
CA GLU A 86 -2.57 -9.35 17.40
C GLU A 86 -3.87 -8.74 17.92
N VAL A 87 -4.78 -9.60 18.36
CA VAL A 87 -5.95 -9.17 19.11
C VAL A 87 -5.43 -8.63 20.43
N VAL A 88 -5.10 -7.34 20.48
CA VAL A 88 -4.88 -6.65 21.76
C VAL A 88 -6.25 -6.58 22.42
N SER A 89 -6.54 -7.62 23.22
CA SER A 89 -7.68 -7.63 24.13
C SER A 89 -7.43 -6.53 25.16
N VAL A 90 -7.91 -5.33 24.91
CA VAL A 90 -8.04 -4.30 25.94
C VAL A 90 -9.07 -4.85 26.93
N ARG A 91 -8.59 -5.29 28.10
CA ARG A 91 -9.43 -5.64 29.24
C ARG A 91 -9.90 -4.38 29.95
#